data_AF-A0A3G2R4Z9-F1
#
_entry.id   AF-A0A3G2R4Z9-F1
#
_cell.length_a   1.000
_cell.length_b   1.000
_cell.length_c   1.000
_cell.angle_alpha   90.00
_cell.angle_beta   90.00
_cell.angle_gamma   90.00
#
_symmetry.space_group_name_H-M   'P 1'
#
loop_
_entity.id
_entity.type
_entity.pdbx_description
1 polymer ?
#
loop_
_entity_poly.entity_id
_entity_poly.type
_entity_poly.pdbx_seq_one_letter_code
_entity_poly.pdbx_strand_id
1 'polypeptide(L)'
;MIDSKILYKVKDNSFGPNPPLILGLDVEVHDDWVGFHDTNRGHQFFGKLVRETKDGFIWHRIEKTFSGVKDYGLIEFKALTLDEYNKKVRPYIEGEVPEFSSTEELYEFYRRQFGWRGSHY
;
A
#
# COMPACT_ATOMS: atom_id res chain seq x y z
N MET A 1 12.34 -3.70 -4.92
CA MET A 1 12.56 -2.26 -4.71
C MET A 1 11.47 -1.76 -3.78
N ILE A 2 11.79 -1.67 -2.49
CA ILE A 2 10.97 -1.02 -1.46
C ILE A 2 11.47 0.43 -1.34
N ASP A 3 10.59 1.40 -1.51
CA ASP A 3 10.93 2.83 -1.44
C ASP A 3 9.78 3.59 -0.77
N SER A 4 10.09 4.32 0.31
CA SER A 4 9.11 5.10 1.05
C SER A 4 8.53 6.27 0.25
N LYS A 5 9.18 6.66 -0.87
CA LYS A 5 8.75 7.76 -1.75
C LYS A 5 7.94 7.30 -2.95
N ILE A 6 7.40 6.09 -2.91
CA ILE A 6 6.55 5.53 -3.96
C ILE A 6 5.13 5.35 -3.42
N LEU A 7 4.15 5.67 -4.27
CA LEU A 7 2.77 5.30 -4.05
C LEU A 7 2.56 3.85 -4.50
N TYR A 8 2.17 2.96 -3.59
CA TYR A 8 1.86 1.57 -3.90
C TYR A 8 0.36 1.37 -4.08
N LYS A 9 -0.03 0.51 -5.02
CA LYS A 9 -1.32 -0.17 -4.98
C LYS A 9 -1.16 -1.41 -4.13
N VAL A 10 -1.94 -1.50 -3.04
CA VAL A 10 -1.92 -2.62 -2.12
C VAL A 10 -3.10 -3.54 -2.43
N LYS A 11 -2.82 -4.83 -2.63
CA LYS A 11 -3.82 -5.86 -2.82
C LYS A 11 -3.65 -6.94 -1.76
N ASP A 12 -4.53 -6.92 -0.77
CA ASP A 12 -4.60 -7.97 0.26
C ASP A 12 -5.67 -9.01 -0.16
N ASN A 13 -5.21 -10.22 -0.48
CA ASN A 13 -6.09 -11.30 -0.94
C ASN A 13 -7.00 -11.85 0.18
N SER A 14 -6.76 -11.49 1.45
CA SER A 14 -7.62 -11.90 2.57
C SER A 14 -9.02 -11.28 2.53
N PHE A 15 -9.21 -10.19 1.77
CA PHE A 15 -10.52 -9.54 1.58
C PHE A 15 -11.40 -10.22 0.52
N GLY A 16 -10.98 -11.35 -0.05
CA GLY A 16 -11.76 -12.10 -1.04
C GLY A 16 -11.46 -11.71 -2.50
N PRO A 17 -12.32 -12.09 -3.46
CA PRO A 17 -12.01 -12.00 -4.90
C PRO A 17 -11.93 -10.56 -5.43
N ASN A 18 -12.61 -9.62 -4.78
CA ASN A 18 -12.65 -8.21 -5.17
C ASN A 18 -12.22 -7.34 -3.97
N PRO A 19 -10.93 -7.33 -3.61
CA PRO A 19 -10.44 -6.57 -2.48
C PRO A 19 -10.62 -5.06 -2.74
N PRO A 20 -10.81 -4.24 -1.69
CA PRO A 20 -10.90 -2.80 -1.84
C PRO A 20 -9.61 -2.24 -2.47
N LEU A 21 -9.76 -1.13 -3.20
CA LEU A 21 -8.61 -0.39 -3.70
C LEU A 21 -7.93 0.31 -2.53
N ILE A 22 -6.71 -0.11 -2.20
CA ILE A 22 -5.89 0.49 -1.15
C ILE A 22 -4.66 1.11 -1.80
N LEU A 23 -4.37 2.35 -1.43
CA LEU A 23 -3.13 3.04 -1.76
C LEU A 23 -2.21 2.99 -0.53
N GLY A 24 -0.97 2.60 -0.73
CA GLY A 24 0.06 2.55 0.31
C GLY A 24 1.05 3.70 0.13
N LEU A 25 1.11 4.57 1.13
CA LEU A 25 1.99 5.71 1.26
C LEU A 25 3.02 5.42 2.35
N ASP A 26 4.23 5.95 2.18
CA ASP A 26 5.32 5.85 3.16
C ASP A 26 5.51 4.40 3.66
N VAL A 27 5.63 3.48 2.70
CA VAL A 27 5.73 2.04 2.99
C VAL A 27 7.07 1.73 3.64
N GLU A 28 7.01 1.09 4.81
CA GLU A 28 8.15 0.64 5.59
C GLU A 28 8.11 -0.89 5.73
N VAL A 29 9.24 -1.54 5.53
CA VAL A 29 9.38 -2.99 5.67
C VAL A 29 10.50 -3.27 6.66
N HIS A 30 10.16 -4.03 7.70
CA HIS A 30 11.07 -4.53 8.71
C HIS A 30 11.10 -6.06 8.68
N ASP A 31 11.91 -6.66 9.55
CA ASP A 31 12.14 -8.11 9.57
C ASP A 31 10.84 -8.92 9.75
N ASP A 32 9.90 -8.43 10.56
CA ASP A 32 8.69 -9.14 10.96
C ASP A 32 7.38 -8.36 10.72
N TRP A 33 7.45 -7.13 10.19
CA TRP A 33 6.26 -6.34 9.87
C TRP A 33 6.45 -5.45 8.63
N VAL A 34 5.32 -5.15 7.98
CA VAL A 34 5.19 -4.09 6.96
C VAL A 34 4.18 -3.06 7.44
N GLY A 35 4.50 -1.78 7.29
CA GLY A 35 3.63 -0.67 7.66
C GLY A 35 3.48 0.34 6.53
N PHE A 36 2.33 0.99 6.45
CA PHE A 36 2.03 2.03 5.47
C PHE A 36 0.81 2.86 5.84
N HIS A 37 0.66 4.01 5.20
CA HIS A 37 -0.56 4.82 5.25
C HIS A 37 -1.46 4.57 4.07
N ASP A 38 -2.77 4.43 4.29
CA ASP A 38 -3.74 4.67 3.23
C ASP A 38 -4.32 6.09 3.32
N THR A 39 -5.32 6.39 2.49
CA THR A 39 -5.99 7.70 2.47
C THR A 39 -6.87 7.96 3.71
N ASN A 40 -6.95 7.01 4.64
CA ASN A 40 -7.75 7.06 5.85
C ASN A 40 -6.90 6.92 7.13
N ARG A 41 -6.14 5.83 7.27
CA ARG A 41 -5.43 5.40 8.49
C ARG A 41 -4.06 4.76 8.20
N GLY A 42 -3.26 4.58 9.25
CA GLY A 42 -2.09 3.71 9.22
C GLY A 42 -2.48 2.22 9.28
N HIS A 43 -1.67 1.37 8.66
CA HIS A 43 -1.75 -0.08 8.73
C HIS A 43 -0.39 -0.64 9.13
N GLN A 44 -0.42 -1.67 9.97
CA GLN A 44 0.73 -2.50 10.29
C GLN A 44 0.32 -3.96 10.20
N PHE A 45 1.06 -4.75 9.42
CA PHE A 45 0.82 -6.18 9.26
C PHE A 45 2.08 -6.97 9.60
N PHE A 46 1.95 -7.90 10.56
CA PHE A 46 3.02 -8.84 10.87
C PHE A 46 3.12 -9.93 9.79
N GLY A 47 4.30 -10.49 9.65
CA GLY A 47 4.57 -11.48 8.63
C GLY A 47 6.02 -11.52 8.20
N LYS A 48 6.23 -11.74 6.91
CA LYS A 48 7.57 -11.75 6.32
C LYS A 48 7.55 -11.32 4.85
N LEU A 49 8.65 -10.70 4.41
CA LEU A 49 8.90 -10.43 3.01
C LEU A 49 9.11 -11.76 2.27
N VAL A 50 8.30 -12.03 1.24
CA VAL A 50 8.44 -13.24 0.42
C VAL A 50 9.51 -13.02 -0.64
N ARG A 51 9.38 -11.93 -1.38
CA ARG A 51 10.33 -11.48 -2.41
C ARG A 51 10.02 -10.05 -2.84
N GLU A 52 11.05 -9.38 -3.34
CA GLU A 52 10.87 -8.20 -4.16
C GLU A 52 10.50 -8.59 -5.60
N THR A 53 9.73 -7.74 -6.27
CA THR A 53 9.44 -7.82 -7.71
C THR A 53 10.11 -6.63 -8.43
N LYS A 54 10.02 -6.62 -9.76
CA LYS A 54 10.54 -5.51 -10.58
C LYS A 54 9.86 -4.17 -10.21
N ASP A 55 8.60 -4.23 -9.83
CA ASP A 55 7.70 -3.10 -9.62
C ASP A 55 7.09 -3.10 -8.21
N GLY A 56 7.76 -3.70 -7.22
CA GLY A 56 7.26 -3.73 -5.86
C GLY A 56 7.73 -4.94 -5.07
N PHE A 57 6.83 -5.56 -4.30
CA PHE A 57 7.13 -6.71 -3.47
C PHE A 57 5.88 -7.48 -3.03
N ILE A 58 6.09 -8.69 -2.49
CA ILE A 58 5.05 -9.55 -1.94
C ILE A 58 5.33 -9.79 -0.45
N TRP A 59 4.34 -9.51 0.38
CA TRP A 59 4.35 -9.77 1.81
C TRP A 59 3.48 -10.98 2.15
N HIS A 60 3.93 -11.85 3.05
CA HIS A 60 3.10 -12.93 3.60
C HIS A 60 2.64 -12.54 4.99
N ARG A 61 1.35 -12.24 5.15
CA ARG A 61 0.77 -11.81 6.41
C ARG A 61 0.51 -13.01 7.31
N ILE A 62 1.23 -13.04 8.43
CA ILE A 62 1.14 -14.08 9.45
C ILE A 62 1.08 -13.36 10.80
N GLU A 63 -0.01 -13.56 11.54
CA GLU A 63 -0.20 -12.87 12.82
C GLU A 63 -0.38 -13.87 13.96
N LYS A 64 0.19 -13.52 15.11
CA LYS A 64 -0.01 -14.26 16.35
C LYS A 64 -1.25 -13.70 17.06
N THR A 65 -2.27 -14.52 17.22
CA THR A 65 -3.51 -14.20 17.92
C THR A 65 -3.62 -15.00 19.21
N PHE A 66 -4.63 -14.71 20.03
CA PHE A 66 -4.95 -15.52 21.22
C PHE A 66 -5.26 -17.00 20.90
N SER A 67 -5.69 -17.30 19.67
CA SER A 67 -6.01 -18.66 19.22
C SER A 67 -4.84 -19.36 18.49
N GLY A 68 -3.65 -18.75 18.47
CA GLY A 68 -2.45 -19.30 17.84
C GLY A 68 -1.94 -18.45 16.68
N VAL A 69 -1.14 -19.06 15.81
CA VAL A 69 -0.64 -18.38 14.60
C VAL A 69 -1.68 -18.52 13.49
N LYS A 70 -2.09 -17.40 12.91
CA LYS A 70 -3.04 -17.36 11.80
C LYS A 70 -2.36 -16.85 10.54
N ASP A 71 -2.53 -17.60 9.46
CA ASP A 71 -2.09 -17.25 8.12
C ASP A 71 -3.22 -16.49 7.40
N TYR A 72 -2.95 -15.25 6.99
CA TYR A 72 -3.89 -14.39 6.24
C TYR A 72 -3.56 -14.36 4.74
N GLY A 73 -2.52 -15.07 4.30
CA GLY A 73 -2.12 -15.14 2.91
C GLY A 73 -1.24 -13.98 2.45
N LEU A 74 -1.20 -13.79 1.13
CA LEU A 74 -0.28 -12.87 0.47
C LEU A 74 -0.90 -11.50 0.23
N ILE A 75 -0.10 -10.46 0.50
CA ILE A 75 -0.36 -9.07 0.15
C ILE A 75 0.63 -8.65 -0.93
N GLU A 76 0.11 -8.13 -2.04
CA GLU A 76 0.92 -7.59 -3.13
C GLU A 76 0.99 -6.06 -2.99
N PHE A 77 2.22 -5.54 -2.95
CA PHE A 77 2.51 -4.12 -3.01
C PHE A 77 3.12 -3.82 -4.37
N LYS A 78 2.37 -3.14 -5.23
CA LYS A 78 2.82 -2.78 -6.57
C LYS A 78 2.97 -1.27 -6.70
N ALA A 79 4.18 -0.81 -7.01
CA ALA A 79 4.48 0.58 -7.31
C ALA A 79 3.56 1.09 -8.42
N LEU A 80 2.89 2.20 -8.16
CA LEU A 80 1.91 2.78 -9.06
C LEU A 80 2.55 3.88 -9.89
N THR A 81 2.61 3.67 -11.21
CA THR A 81 2.98 4.75 -12.15
C THR A 81 1.80 5.70 -12.37
N LEU A 82 2.07 6.94 -12.79
CA LEU A 82 1.01 7.89 -13.17
C LEU A 82 0.03 7.30 -14.21
N ASP A 83 0.54 6.58 -15.20
CA ASP A 83 -0.29 5.92 -16.22
C ASP A 83 -1.22 4.87 -15.62
N GLU A 84 -0.71 4.06 -14.69
CA GLU A 84 -1.53 3.06 -14.00
C GLU A 84 -2.53 3.70 -13.05
N TYR A 85 -2.16 4.79 -12.38
CA TYR A 85 -3.07 5.57 -11.56
C TYR A 85 -4.25 6.11 -12.38
N ASN A 86 -3.95 6.78 -13.49
CA ASN A 86 -4.98 7.36 -14.36
C ASN A 86 -5.94 6.29 -14.92
N LYS A 87 -5.44 5.07 -15.18
CA LYS A 87 -6.26 3.96 -15.71
C LYS A 87 -7.04 3.19 -14.65
N LYS A 88 -6.45 2.95 -13.48
CA LYS A 88 -6.94 1.96 -12.50
C LYS A 88 -7.44 2.56 -11.19
N VAL A 89 -7.11 3.82 -10.91
CA VAL A 89 -7.40 4.48 -9.62
C VAL A 89 -8.28 5.70 -9.84
N ARG A 90 -7.84 6.64 -10.69
CA ARG A 90 -8.56 7.90 -10.95
C ARG A 90 -10.04 7.74 -11.31
N PRO A 91 -10.48 6.74 -12.10
CA PRO A 91 -11.90 6.56 -12.43
C PRO A 91 -12.81 6.24 -11.22
N TYR A 92 -12.23 5.84 -10.10
CA TYR A 92 -12.94 5.43 -8.88
C TYR A 92 -12.86 6.48 -7.76
N ILE A 93 -12.22 7.63 -8.00
CA ILE A 93 -12.13 8.70 -7.00
C ILE A 93 -13.30 9.66 -7.19
N GLU A 94 -13.98 9.98 -6.10
CA GLU A 94 -15.00 11.01 -6.06
C GLU A 94 -14.37 12.39 -5.81
N GLY A 95 -14.84 13.41 -6.54
CA GLY A 95 -14.36 14.79 -6.44
C GLY A 95 -13.33 15.19 -7.51
N GLU A 96 -12.89 16.44 -7.45
CA GLU A 96 -11.88 16.96 -8.38
C GLU A 96 -10.49 16.49 -7.98
N VAL A 97 -9.93 15.58 -8.78
CA VAL A 97 -8.53 15.15 -8.67
C VAL A 97 -7.70 15.94 -9.69
N PRO A 98 -6.64 16.66 -9.26
CA PRO A 98 -5.74 17.36 -10.17
C PRO A 98 -5.17 16.44 -11.25
N GLU A 99 -4.80 17.03 -12.39
CA GLU A 99 -3.90 16.35 -13.32
C GLU A 99 -2.47 16.45 -12.82
N PHE A 100 -1.75 15.33 -12.88
CA PHE A 100 -0.33 15.27 -12.52
C PHE A 100 0.49 15.10 -13.79
N SER A 101 1.67 15.69 -13.83
CA SER A 101 2.61 15.63 -14.95
C SER A 101 3.66 14.54 -14.79
N SER A 102 3.80 13.97 -13.59
CA SER A 102 4.79 12.92 -13.27
C SER A 102 4.32 11.99 -12.14
N THR A 103 5.00 10.84 -11.98
CA THR A 103 4.72 9.88 -10.89
C THR A 103 5.14 10.46 -9.53
N GLU A 104 6.21 11.25 -9.52
CA GLU A 104 6.74 11.94 -8.35
C GLU A 104 5.75 13.01 -7.84
N GLU A 105 5.17 13.78 -8.75
CA GLU A 105 4.14 14.77 -8.41
C GLU A 105 2.88 14.11 -7.83
N LEU A 106 2.46 12.98 -8.40
CA LEU A 106 1.37 12.16 -7.86
C LEU A 106 1.67 11.72 -6.42
N TYR A 107 2.87 11.17 -6.16
CA TYR A 107 3.27 10.78 -4.81
C TYR A 107 3.25 11.98 -3.84
N GLU A 108 3.88 13.10 -4.22
CA GLU A 108 3.96 14.30 -3.37
C GLU A 108 2.58 14.88 -3.05
N PHE A 109 1.63 14.85 -3.99
CA PHE A 109 0.26 15.24 -3.72
C PHE A 109 -0.37 14.37 -2.62
N TYR A 110 -0.35 13.05 -2.77
CA TYR A 110 -0.95 12.14 -1.80
C TYR A 110 -0.23 12.20 -0.45
N ARG A 111 1.10 12.28 -0.44
CA ARG A 111 1.90 12.46 0.77
C ARG A 111 1.51 13.72 1.53
N ARG A 112 1.32 14.85 0.84
CA ARG A 112 0.88 16.11 1.49
C ARG A 112 -0.53 16.01 2.04
N GLN A 113 -1.44 15.36 1.32
CA GLN A 113 -2.85 15.24 1.73
C GLN A 113 -3.05 14.25 2.88
N PHE A 114 -2.28 13.15 2.92
CA PHE A 114 -2.55 12.01 3.81
C PHE A 114 -1.36 11.58 4.68
N GLY A 115 -0.13 11.91 4.28
CA GLY A 115 1.11 11.49 4.97
C GLY A 115 1.39 12.18 6.31
N TRP A 116 0.62 13.22 6.68
CA TRP A 116 0.71 13.86 8.00
C TRP A 116 -0.01 13.07 9.11
N ARG A 117 -0.72 11.99 8.77
CA ARG A 117 -1.50 11.21 9.75
C ARG A 117 -0.65 10.30 10.66
N GLY A 118 0.66 10.20 10.43
CA GLY A 118 1.65 9.55 11.30
C GLY A 118 1.48 8.03 11.42
N SER A 119 2.57 7.25 11.35
CA SER A 119 2.60 5.77 11.31
C SER A 119 2.13 5.06 12.58
N HIS A 120 1.49 5.77 13.49
CA HIS A 120 1.18 5.28 14.83
C HIS A 120 -0.31 4.95 14.98
N TYR A 121 -0.60 3.67 15.15
CA TYR A 121 -1.68 3.19 16.01
C TYR A 121 -1.12 2.18 16.99
#